data_AF-A0A9Y4NKN0-F1
#
_entry.id   AF-A0A9Y4NKN0-F1
#
_cell.length_a   1.000
_cell.length_b   1.000
_cell.length_c   1.000
_cell.angle_alpha   90.00
_cell.angle_beta   90.00
_cell.angle_gamma   90.00
#
_symmetry.space_group_name_H-M   'P 1'
#
loop_
_entity.id
_entity.type
_entity.pdbx_description
1 polymer ?
#
loop_
_entity_poly.entity_id
_entity_poly.type
_entity_poly.pdbx_seq_one_letter_code
_entity_poly.pdbx_strand_id
1 'polypeptide(L)'
;MPPLLFVLVLLFLTPASTLDFRYHSNQEMEQYLLQVNASNPDIAHLYSIGQSVLGRELWVLALGVRPRSHTVGIPEFKYVANMHGNE
;
A
#
# COMPACT_ATOMS: atom_id res chain seq x y z
N MET A 1 -18.80 -10.02 -28.66
CA MET A 1 -19.12 -8.75 -27.98
C MET A 1 -19.61 -9.11 -26.59
N PRO A 2 -18.80 -8.98 -25.52
CA PRO A 2 -19.31 -9.26 -24.19
C PRO A 2 -20.46 -8.28 -23.89
N PRO A 3 -21.57 -8.72 -23.28
CA PRO A 3 -22.73 -7.85 -23.05
C PRO A 3 -22.35 -6.72 -22.11
N LEU A 4 -22.90 -5.52 -22.33
CA LEU A 4 -22.64 -4.30 -21.56
C LEU A 4 -22.76 -4.53 -20.03
N LEU A 5 -23.64 -5.44 -19.63
CA LEU A 5 -23.86 -5.87 -18.25
C LEU A 5 -22.61 -6.50 -17.61
N PHE A 6 -21.82 -7.25 -18.37
CA PHE A 6 -20.60 -7.91 -17.88
C PHE A 6 -19.49 -6.89 -17.59
N VAL A 7 -19.40 -5.83 -18.40
CA VAL A 7 -18.48 -4.70 -18.17
C VAL A 7 -18.91 -3.89 -16.95
N LEU A 8 -20.22 -3.69 -16.76
CA LEU A 8 -20.77 -2.99 -15.59
C LEU A 8 -20.49 -3.75 -14.29
N VAL A 9 -20.68 -5.07 -14.28
CA VAL A 9 -20.37 -5.94 -13.12
C VAL A 9 -18.88 -5.95 -12.80
N LEU A 10 -18.00 -5.97 -13.80
CA LEU A 10 -16.55 -5.84 -13.61
C LEU A 10 -16.17 -4.48 -13.01
N LEU A 11 -16.82 -3.39 -13.40
CA LEU A 11 -16.59 -2.06 -12.81
C LEU A 11 -16.99 -2.02 -11.33
N PHE A 12 -18.12 -2.63 -10.95
CA PHE A 12 -18.57 -2.71 -9.54
C PHE A 12 -17.79 -3.71 -8.67
N LEU A 13 -17.05 -4.64 -9.27
CA LEU A 13 -16.18 -5.60 -8.57
C LEU A 13 -14.74 -5.09 -8.43
N THR A 14 -14.42 -3.91 -8.95
CA THR A 14 -13.07 -3.37 -8.82
C THR A 14 -12.86 -2.78 -7.42
N PRO A 15 -11.84 -3.24 -6.66
CA PRO A 15 -11.52 -2.69 -5.34
C PRO A 15 -11.10 -1.21 -5.41
N ALA A 16 -10.79 -0.69 -6.61
CA ALA A 16 -10.53 0.73 -6.82
C ALA A 16 -11.73 1.61 -6.37
N SER A 17 -12.96 1.12 -6.50
CA SER A 17 -14.18 1.80 -6.02
C SER A 17 -14.27 1.89 -4.49
N THR A 18 -13.49 1.08 -3.77
CA THR A 18 -13.44 1.05 -2.29
C THR A 18 -12.34 1.92 -1.70
N LEU A 19 -11.49 2.54 -2.53
CA LEU A 19 -10.47 3.46 -2.05
C LEU A 19 -11.14 4.74 -1.52
N ASP A 20 -10.80 5.10 -0.29
CA ASP A 20 -11.29 6.32 0.37
C ASP A 20 -10.40 7.51 -0.04
N PHE A 21 -10.91 8.38 -0.92
CA PHE A 21 -10.16 9.50 -1.48
C PHE A 21 -10.31 10.74 -0.58
N ARG A 22 -9.45 10.81 0.46
CA ARG A 22 -9.35 11.94 1.38
C ARG A 22 -7.95 12.02 2.00
N TYR A 23 -7.70 13.09 2.76
CA TYR A 23 -6.52 13.14 3.63
C TYR A 23 -6.64 12.13 4.76
N HIS A 24 -5.56 11.40 5.01
CA HIS A 24 -5.41 10.49 6.12
C HIS A 24 -4.43 11.10 7.11
N SER A 25 -4.81 11.13 8.39
CA SER A 25 -3.86 11.43 9.47
C SER A 25 -2.82 10.32 9.58
N ASN A 26 -1.71 10.58 10.30
CA ASN A 26 -0.67 9.57 10.53
C ASN A 26 -1.24 8.28 11.15
N GLN A 27 -2.19 8.39 12.08
CA GLN A 27 -2.82 7.23 12.72
C GLN A 27 -3.68 6.43 11.74
N GLU A 28 -4.47 7.11 10.91
CA GLU A 28 -5.30 6.44 9.91
C GLU A 28 -4.45 5.77 8.82
N MET A 29 -3.38 6.43 8.39
CA MET A 29 -2.43 5.87 7.44
C MET A 29 -1.73 4.62 8.00
N GLU A 30 -1.30 4.66 9.27
CA GLU A 30 -0.73 3.50 9.95
C GLU A 30 -1.71 2.32 10.00
N GLN A 31 -2.96 2.56 10.41
CA GLN A 31 -3.98 1.52 10.45
C GLN A 31 -4.27 0.94 9.07
N TYR A 32 -4.32 1.79 8.03
CA TYR A 32 -4.48 1.36 6.65
C TYR A 32 -3.33 0.42 6.22
N LEU A 33 -2.08 0.81 6.47
CA LEU A 33 -0.91 0.01 6.12
C LEU A 33 -0.89 -1.34 6.86
N LEU A 34 -1.22 -1.35 8.15
CA LEU A 34 -1.34 -2.57 8.95
C LEU A 34 -2.41 -3.51 8.37
N GLN A 35 -3.57 -2.97 8.01
CA GLN A 35 -4.67 -3.75 7.42
C GLN A 35 -4.30 -4.31 6.04
N VAL A 36 -3.66 -3.51 5.19
CA VAL A 36 -3.19 -3.95 3.86
C VAL A 36 -2.19 -5.10 3.99
N ASN A 37 -1.23 -4.97 4.90
CA ASN A 37 -0.25 -6.03 5.16
C ASN A 37 -0.89 -7.30 5.71
N ALA A 38 -1.81 -7.17 6.68
CA ALA A 38 -2.52 -8.31 7.27
C ALA A 38 -3.42 -9.03 6.25
N SER A 39 -4.00 -8.29 5.31
CA SER A 39 -4.89 -8.85 4.27
C SER A 39 -4.13 -9.49 3.11
N ASN A 40 -2.83 -9.19 2.94
CA ASN A 40 -2.02 -9.65 1.81
C ASN A 40 -0.65 -10.21 2.25
N PRO A 41 -0.58 -11.14 3.22
CA PRO A 41 0.67 -11.55 3.87
C PRO A 41 1.69 -12.22 2.94
N ASP A 42 1.24 -12.74 1.79
CA ASP A 42 2.09 -13.43 0.82
C ASP A 42 2.85 -12.45 -0.09
N ILE A 43 2.30 -11.25 -0.30
CA ILE A 43 2.83 -10.27 -1.26
C ILE A 43 3.18 -8.93 -0.64
N ALA A 44 2.84 -8.70 0.62
CA ALA A 44 3.12 -7.47 1.35
C ALA A 44 3.99 -7.74 2.59
N HIS A 45 4.87 -6.79 2.89
CA HIS A 45 5.63 -6.76 4.12
C HIS A 45 5.77 -5.33 4.61
N LEU A 46 5.04 -5.01 5.68
CA LEU A 46 5.14 -3.73 6.38
C LEU A 46 6.23 -3.80 7.44
N TYR A 47 7.11 -2.81 7.42
CA TYR A 47 8.14 -2.62 8.45
C TYR A 47 8.44 -1.13 8.62
N SER A 48 9.08 -0.79 9.73
CA SER A 48 9.56 0.56 9.99
C SER A 48 11.07 0.64 9.72
N ILE A 49 11.51 1.76 9.13
CA ILE A 49 12.94 2.08 8.98
C ILE A 49 13.46 3.00 10.09
N GLY A 50 12.64 3.30 11.09
CA GLY A 50 12.98 4.15 12.22
C GLY A 50 11.82 5.06 12.64
N GLN A 51 12.09 6.00 13.53
CA GLN A 51 11.10 6.96 14.02
C GLN A 51 11.47 8.39 13.64
N SER A 52 10.45 9.19 13.36
CA SER A 52 10.58 10.64 13.26
C SER A 52 10.97 11.28 14.60
N VAL A 53 11.31 12.58 14.58
CA VAL A 53 11.63 13.35 15.80
C VAL A 53 10.51 13.39 16.84
N LEU A 54 9.26 13.13 16.44
CA LEU A 54 8.09 13.05 17.33
C LEU A 54 7.68 11.60 17.63
N GLY A 55 8.55 10.62 17.39
CA GLY A 55 8.31 9.21 17.73
C GLY A 55 7.33 8.47 16.81
N ARG A 56 6.99 9.04 15.65
CA ARG A 56 6.12 8.36 14.66
C ARG A 56 6.95 7.42 13.79
N GLU A 57 6.47 6.19 13.60
CA GLU A 57 7.12 5.20 12.73
C GLU A 57 7.22 5.68 11.27
N LEU A 58 8.36 5.42 10.65
CA LEU A 58 8.62 5.68 9.24
C LEU A 58 8.33 4.40 8.46
N TRP A 59 7.07 4.23 8.10
CA TRP A 59 6.58 3.00 7.47
C TRP A 59 7.09 2.80 6.05
N VAL A 60 7.45 1.56 5.73
CA VAL A 60 7.69 1.05 4.38
C VAL A 60 6.82 -0.17 4.16
N LEU A 61 6.01 -0.14 3.10
CA LEU A 61 5.27 -1.30 2.62
C LEU A 61 6.01 -1.88 1.39
N ALA A 62 6.72 -2.97 1.58
CA ALA A 62 7.33 -3.71 0.47
C ALA A 62 6.27 -4.59 -0.20
N LEU A 63 6.25 -4.58 -1.54
CA LEU A 63 5.35 -5.38 -2.36
C LEU A 63 6.15 -6.25 -3.32
N GLY A 64 5.82 -7.54 -3.43
CA GLY A 64 6.46 -8.46 -4.36
C GLY A 64 6.22 -9.93 -4.02
N VAL A 65 6.70 -10.85 -4.86
CA VAL A 65 6.51 -12.31 -4.66
C VAL A 65 7.27 -12.84 -3.44
N ARG A 66 8.38 -12.18 -3.06
CA ARG A 66 9.14 -12.45 -1.83
C ARG A 66 9.42 -11.12 -1.12
N PRO A 67 8.41 -10.51 -0.47
CA PRO A 67 8.50 -9.12 -0.02
C PRO A 67 9.46 -8.92 1.17
N ARG A 68 9.92 -10.02 1.78
CA ARG A 68 10.88 -10.02 2.91
C ARG A 68 12.34 -10.22 2.49
N SER A 69 12.63 -10.59 1.24
CA SER A 69 13.99 -10.91 0.84
C SER A 69 14.31 -10.56 -0.61
N HIS A 70 15.54 -10.08 -0.82
CA HIS A 70 16.07 -9.84 -2.15
C HIS A 70 16.05 -11.13 -2.99
N THR A 71 15.67 -11.00 -4.25
CA THR A 71 15.71 -12.08 -5.23
C THR A 71 16.66 -11.70 -6.35
N VAL A 72 17.72 -12.48 -6.53
CA VAL A 72 18.64 -12.31 -7.66
C VAL A 72 17.87 -12.27 -8.98
N GLY A 73 18.12 -11.23 -9.78
CA GLY A 73 17.45 -11.01 -11.06
C GLY A 73 16.13 -10.24 -10.99
N ILE A 74 15.60 -9.97 -9.79
CA ILE A 74 14.46 -9.06 -9.61
C ILE A 74 15.01 -7.72 -9.09
N PRO A 75 14.88 -6.63 -9.87
CA PRO A 75 15.33 -5.31 -9.43
C PRO A 75 14.44 -4.79 -8.28
N GLU A 76 15.05 -4.02 -7.39
CA GLU A 76 14.33 -3.31 -6.33
C GLU A 76 14.03 -1.89 -6.77
N PHE A 77 12.84 -1.43 -6.40
CA PHE A 77 12.35 -0.09 -6.71
C PHE A 77 11.66 0.49 -5.47
N LYS A 78 11.71 1.82 -5.32
CA LYS A 78 11.03 2.51 -4.22
C LYS A 78 10.37 3.80 -4.68
N TYR A 79 9.19 4.07 -4.12
CA TYR A 79 8.63 5.42 -4.03
C TYR A 79 8.81 5.93 -2.60
N VAL A 80 9.20 7.20 -2.49
CA VAL A 80 9.26 7.95 -1.23
C VAL A 80 8.44 9.21 -1.44
N ALA A 81 7.57 9.53 -0.49
CA ALA A 81 6.64 10.65 -0.57
C ALA A 81 6.54 11.35 0.79
N ASN A 82 5.90 12.52 0.81
CA ASN A 82 5.64 13.30 2.02
C ASN A 82 6.91 13.62 2.85
N MET A 83 8.04 13.86 2.15
CA MET A 83 9.28 14.33 2.78
C MET A 83 9.14 15.76 3.30
N HIS A 84 8.38 16.59 2.57
CA HIS A 84 7.84 17.84 3.08
C HIS A 84 6.44 17.56 3.59
N GLY A 85 6.15 17.83 4.87
CA GLY A 85 4.90 17.42 5.51
C GLY A 85 3.61 18.09 4.99
N ASN A 86 3.73 18.97 4.00
CA ASN A 86 2.65 19.68 3.34
C ASN A 86 2.51 19.30 1.85
N GLU A 87 3.19 18.24 1.40
CA GLU A 87 3.22 17.71 0.02
C GLU A 87 2.88 16.20 0.00
#